data_AF-A0AAE6WL94-F1
#
_entry.id   AF-A0AAE6WL94-F1
#
_cell.length_a   1.000
_cell.length_b   1.000
_cell.length_c   1.000
_cell.angle_alpha   90.00
_cell.angle_beta   90.00
_cell.angle_gamma   90.00
#
_symmetry.space_group_name_H-M   'P 1'
#
loop_
_entity.id
_entity.type
_entity.pdbx_description
1 polymer ?
#
loop_
_entity_poly.entity_id
_entity_poly.type
_entity_poly.pdbx_seq_one_letter_code
_entity_poly.pdbx_strand_id
1 'polypeptide(L)'
;MKTTEEQRLAIFFGDECGFDYEKVEVTSWVDQGKYSVCECIFKTPDGKHFMLDVERAGSYFGHYEYGCWGDVVEVEEVTRTVEITQWETVTKGDDALSHN
;
A
#
# COMPACT_ATOMS: atom_id res chain seq x y z
N MET A 1 -2.91 -18.89 -3.43
CA MET A 1 -1.59 -19.57 -3.41
C MET A 1 -1.28 -19.98 -1.97
N LYS A 2 -0.54 -21.08 -1.70
CA LYS A 2 -0.10 -21.40 -0.33
C LYS A 2 1.34 -20.92 -0.13
N THR A 3 1.57 -20.13 0.91
CA THR A 3 2.89 -19.61 1.31
C THR A 3 3.02 -19.62 2.84
N THR A 4 4.23 -19.78 3.34
CA THR A 4 4.54 -19.59 4.76
C THR A 4 4.71 -18.10 5.08
N GLU A 5 4.73 -17.74 6.37
CA GLU A 5 4.95 -16.36 6.79
C GLU A 5 6.36 -15.87 6.39
N GLU A 6 7.38 -16.71 6.51
CA GLU A 6 8.75 -16.37 6.12
C GLU A 6 8.84 -16.05 4.62
N GLN A 7 8.13 -16.82 3.78
CA GLN A 7 8.08 -16.53 2.35
C GLN A 7 7.39 -15.20 2.06
N ARG A 8 6.32 -14.86 2.80
CA ARG A 8 5.59 -13.60 2.63
C ARG A 8 6.44 -12.40 3.05
N LEU A 9 7.17 -12.52 4.15
CA LEU A 9 8.12 -11.49 4.59
C LEU A 9 9.28 -11.36 3.61
N ALA A 10 9.82 -12.47 3.09
CA ALA A 10 10.85 -12.42 2.05
C ALA A 10 10.35 -11.68 0.81
N ILE A 11 9.13 -11.97 0.34
CA ILE A 11 8.49 -11.21 -0.75
C ILE A 11 8.41 -9.73 -0.39
N PHE A 12 7.91 -9.39 0.80
CA PHE A 12 7.77 -8.01 1.26
C PHE A 12 9.10 -7.24 1.31
N PHE A 13 10.19 -7.88 1.76
CA PHE A 13 11.52 -7.26 1.80
C PHE A 13 12.27 -7.32 0.46
N GLY A 14 11.81 -8.15 -0.48
CA GLY A 14 12.47 -8.32 -1.78
C GLY A 14 13.60 -9.35 -1.75
N ASP A 15 13.54 -10.27 -0.79
CA ASP A 15 14.49 -11.36 -0.58
C ASP A 15 14.07 -12.63 -1.34
N GLU A 16 14.97 -13.61 -1.38
CA GLU A 16 14.71 -14.92 -1.97
C GLU A 16 13.68 -15.71 -1.15
N CYS A 17 12.58 -16.15 -1.79
CA CYS A 17 11.48 -16.85 -1.12
C CYS A 17 11.23 -18.29 -1.65
N GLY A 18 12.15 -18.81 -2.46
CA GLY A 18 12.12 -20.18 -3.00
C GLY A 18 11.26 -20.38 -4.25
N PHE A 19 10.76 -19.29 -4.86
CA PHE A 19 10.11 -19.29 -6.17
C PHE A 19 10.26 -17.91 -6.83
N ASP A 20 10.10 -17.86 -8.15
CA ASP A 20 10.21 -16.62 -8.92
C ASP A 20 8.97 -15.73 -8.71
N TYR A 21 9.19 -14.45 -8.46
CA TYR A 21 8.15 -13.43 -8.37
C TYR A 21 8.68 -12.06 -8.77
N GLU A 22 7.76 -11.15 -9.09
CA GLU A 22 8.02 -9.73 -9.31
C GLU A 22 7.17 -8.93 -8.32
N LYS A 23 7.79 -8.07 -7.50
CA LYS A 23 7.05 -7.16 -6.62
C LYS A 23 6.49 -6.01 -7.44
N VAL A 24 5.18 -5.80 -7.34
CA VAL A 24 4.44 -4.82 -8.14
C VAL A 24 4.22 -3.53 -7.35
N GLU A 25 3.63 -3.64 -6.17
CA GLU A 25 3.25 -2.48 -5.37
C GLU A 25 3.30 -2.80 -3.88
N VAL A 26 3.63 -1.79 -3.08
CA VAL A 26 3.39 -1.80 -1.63
C VAL A 26 2.59 -0.56 -1.30
N THR A 27 1.40 -0.74 -0.74
CA THR A 27 0.52 0.38 -0.40
C THR A 27 1.07 1.16 0.79
N SER A 28 0.54 2.37 1.00
CA SER A 28 0.92 3.17 2.16
C SER A 28 0.49 2.48 3.45
N TRP A 29 1.31 2.61 4.49
CA TRP A 29 0.97 2.12 5.82
C TRP A 29 -0.25 2.86 6.39
N VAL A 30 -1.21 2.09 6.89
CA VAL A 30 -2.41 2.58 7.57
C VAL A 30 -2.35 2.18 9.04
N ASP A 31 -2.45 3.16 9.93
CA ASP A 31 -2.40 2.91 11.38
C ASP A 31 -3.74 2.34 11.88
N GLN A 32 -3.65 1.21 12.59
CA GLN A 32 -4.76 0.52 13.24
C GLN A 32 -4.48 0.36 14.74
N GLY A 33 -4.33 1.50 15.42
CA GLY A 33 -4.06 1.55 16.85
C GLY A 33 -2.58 1.28 17.17
N LYS A 34 -2.26 0.08 17.66
CA LYS A 34 -0.88 -0.27 18.06
C LYS A 34 -0.02 -0.81 16.91
N TYR A 35 -0.65 -1.10 15.78
CA TYR A 35 -0.03 -1.69 14.60
C TYR A 35 -0.30 -0.78 13.41
N SER A 36 0.59 -0.80 12.42
CA SER A 36 0.31 -0.29 11.09
C SER A 36 0.22 -1.48 10.14
N VAL A 37 -0.64 -1.40 9.14
CA VAL A 37 -0.76 -2.42 8.09
C VAL A 37 -0.55 -1.84 6.71
N CYS A 38 -0.02 -2.62 5.79
CA CYS A 38 -0.03 -2.31 4.36
C CYS A 38 -0.26 -3.60 3.55
N GLU A 39 -0.57 -3.40 2.28
CA GLU A 39 -0.77 -4.48 1.31
C GLU A 39 0.46 -4.54 0.40
N CYS A 40 0.92 -5.75 0.10
CA CYS A 40 1.98 -5.99 -0.87
C CYS A 40 1.42 -6.83 -2.02
N ILE A 41 1.54 -6.29 -3.24
CA ILE A 41 1.11 -6.95 -4.47
C ILE A 41 2.34 -7.46 -5.20
N PHE A 42 2.30 -8.72 -5.62
CA PHE A 42 3.34 -9.35 -6.42
C PHE A 42 2.74 -10.19 -7.56
N LYS A 43 3.56 -10.46 -8.55
CA LYS A 43 3.20 -11.17 -9.77
C LYS A 43 4.05 -12.42 -9.93
N THR A 44 3.43 -13.52 -10.33
CA THR A 44 4.11 -14.79 -10.65
C THR A 44 4.38 -14.92 -12.16
N PRO A 45 5.32 -15.79 -12.59
CA PRO A 45 5.68 -15.92 -14.01
C PRO A 45 4.54 -16.32 -14.96
N ASP A 46 3.47 -16.93 -14.45
CA ASP A 46 2.24 -17.24 -15.19
C ASP A 46 1.32 -16.03 -15.39
N GLY A 47 1.72 -14.86 -14.87
CA GLY A 47 1.05 -13.58 -15.09
C GLY A 47 -0.03 -13.23 -14.05
N LYS A 48 -0.29 -14.10 -13.07
CA LYS A 48 -1.25 -13.85 -11.99
C LYS A 48 -0.71 -12.84 -10.98
N HIS A 49 -1.60 -12.02 -10.43
CA HIS A 49 -1.28 -11.10 -9.34
C HIS A 49 -1.83 -11.65 -8.02
N PHE A 50 -1.06 -11.44 -6.97
CA PHE A 50 -1.40 -11.87 -5.63
C PHE A 50 -1.15 -10.73 -4.64
N MET A 51 -1.97 -10.68 -3.61
CA MET A 51 -1.89 -9.70 -2.52
C MET A 51 -1.68 -10.42 -1.19
N LEU A 52 -0.89 -9.81 -0.32
CA LEU A 52 -0.71 -10.22 1.07
C LEU A 52 -0.75 -9.00 1.99
N ASP A 53 -1.23 -9.20 3.21
CA ASP A 53 -1.25 -8.19 4.26
C ASP A 53 0.01 -8.29 5.12
N VAL A 54 0.68 -7.16 5.30
CA VAL A 54 1.84 -7.02 6.19
C VAL A 54 1.45 -6.10 7.34
N GLU A 55 1.80 -6.50 8.55
CA GLU A 55 1.71 -5.67 9.73
C GLU A 55 3.10 -5.32 10.26
N ARG A 56 3.19 -4.15 10.91
CA ARG A 56 4.34 -3.81 11.72
C ARG A 56 3.92 -3.20 13.05
N ALA A 57 4.70 -3.52 14.08
CA ALA A 57 4.60 -2.93 15.40
C ALA A 57 5.95 -2.34 15.79
N GLY A 58 5.94 -1.17 16.43
CA GLY A 58 7.18 -0.53 16.86
C GLY A 58 7.09 0.98 16.82
N SER A 59 8.25 1.62 16.86
CA SER A 59 8.36 3.07 16.83
C SER A 59 9.27 3.50 15.69
N TYR A 60 8.92 4.62 15.06
CA TYR A 60 9.72 5.23 14.01
C TYR A 60 11.17 5.51 14.44
N PHE A 61 11.38 5.84 15.71
CA PHE A 61 12.71 6.09 16.29
C PHE A 61 13.40 4.82 16.82
N GLY A 62 12.79 3.65 16.64
CA GLY A 62 13.25 2.37 17.17
C GLY A 62 13.20 1.27 16.11
N HIS A 63 13.03 0.04 16.58
CA HIS A 63 12.89 -1.13 15.73
C HIS A 63 11.40 -1.36 15.41
N TYR A 64 11.12 -1.77 14.17
CA TYR A 64 9.84 -2.32 13.78
C TYR A 64 9.94 -3.84 13.70
N GLU A 65 9.05 -4.52 14.38
CA GLU A 65 8.77 -5.95 14.21
C GLU A 65 7.73 -6.09 13.11
N TYR A 66 7.95 -7.02 12.17
CA TYR A 66 7.09 -7.25 11.02
C TYR A 66 6.46 -8.64 11.10
N GLY A 67 5.21 -8.74 10.67
CA GLY A 67 4.47 -9.99 10.55
C GLY A 67 3.58 -9.98 9.31
N CYS A 68 3.11 -11.16 8.91
CA CYS A 68 2.12 -11.29 7.85
C CYS A 68 0.91 -12.08 8.36
N TRP A 69 -0.28 -11.59 8.08
CA TRP A 69 -1.53 -12.19 8.54
C TRP A 69 -2.45 -12.51 7.35
N GLY A 70 -3.44 -13.37 7.57
CA GLY A 70 -4.38 -13.78 6.52
C GLY A 70 -3.79 -14.77 5.52
N ASP A 71 -4.51 -14.99 4.41
CA ASP A 71 -4.08 -15.83 3.29
C ASP A 71 -3.68 -14.95 2.10
N VAL A 72 -2.77 -15.46 1.27
CA VAL A 72 -2.43 -14.80 0.00
C VAL A 72 -3.59 -14.97 -0.98
N VAL A 73 -4.17 -13.85 -1.39
CA VAL A 73 -5.33 -13.82 -2.30
C VAL A 73 -4.91 -13.44 -3.71
N GLU A 74 -5.54 -14.07 -4.71
CA GLU A 74 -5.36 -13.69 -6.12
C GLU A 74 -6.17 -12.40 -6.39
N VAL A 75 -5.56 -11.44 -7.06
CA VAL A 75 -6.16 -10.13 -7.38
C VAL A 75 -6.02 -9.82 -8.87
N GLU A 76 -6.85 -8.91 -9.36
CA GLU A 76 -6.81 -8.45 -10.75
C GLU A 76 -6.56 -6.93 -10.76
N GLU A 77 -5.69 -6.47 -11.65
CA GLU A 77 -5.49 -5.04 -11.87
C GLU A 77 -6.72 -4.46 -12.58
N VAL A 78 -7.37 -3.48 -11.96
CA VAL A 78 -8.56 -2.81 -12.51
C VAL A 78 -8.30 -1.32 -12.61
N THR A 79 -8.12 -0.83 -13.84
CA THR A 79 -8.06 0.61 -14.12
C THR A 79 -9.46 1.17 -14.35
N ARG A 80 -9.84 2.24 -13.63
CA ARG A 80 -11.11 2.96 -13.81
C ARG A 80 -10.87 4.45 -14.02
N THR A 81 -11.64 5.07 -14.91
CA THR A 81 -11.68 6.52 -15.08
C THR A 81 -12.87 7.08 -14.32
N VAL A 82 -12.65 8.09 -13.47
CA VAL A 82 -13.71 8.78 -12.71
C VAL A 82 -13.71 10.26 -13.11
N GLU A 83 -14.87 10.77 -13.53
CA GLU A 83 -15.10 12.19 -13.77
C GLU A 83 -15.75 12.81 -12.52
N ILE A 84 -15.12 13.84 -11.96
CA ILE A 84 -15.62 14.57 -10.79
C ILE A 84 -15.88 16.01 -11.20
N THR A 85 -17.15 16.45 -11.10
CA THR A 85 -17.52 17.86 -11.23
C THR A 85 -17.79 18.43 -9.83
N GLN A 86 -17.03 19.44 -9.42
CA GLN A 86 -17.25 20.15 -8.14
C GLN A 86 -17.29 21.66 -8.35
N TRP A 87 -18.09 22.34 -7.53
CA TRP A 87 -18.13 23.80 -7.46
C TRP A 87 -17.24 24.25 -6.29
N GLU A 88 -16.32 25.19 -6.54
CA GLU A 88 -15.42 25.73 -5.52
C GLU A 88 -15.78 27.18 -5.17
N THR A 89 -15.53 27.57 -3.92
CA THR A 89 -15.76 28.94 -3.46
C THR A 89 -14.77 29.89 -4.13
N VAL A 90 -15.28 30.95 -4.77
CA VAL A 90 -14.44 32.03 -5.30
C VAL A 90 -14.11 33.01 -4.18
N THR A 91 -12.96 32.85 -3.55
CA THR A 91 -12.41 33.89 -2.66
C THR A 91 -11.86 35.01 -3.54
N LYS A 92 -12.60 36.11 -3.68
CA LYS A 92 -12.03 37.33 -4.27
C LYS A 92 -10.92 37.78 -3.33
N GLY A 93 -9.69 37.81 -3.83
CA GLY A 93 -8.56 38.39 -3.11
C GLY A 93 -8.89 39.80 -2.64
N ASP A 94 -8.34 40.18 -1.50
CA ASP A 94 -8.48 41.49 -0.90
C ASP A 94 -8.21 42.61 -1.92
N ASP A 95 -9.26 43.14 -2.56
CA ASP A 95 -9.28 44.49 -3.15
C ASP A 95 -9.38 45.53 -2.02
N ALA A 96 -8.66 45.29 -0.92
CA ALA A 96 -8.42 46.27 0.11
C ALA A 96 -7.31 47.21 -0.39
N LEU A 97 -7.79 48.39 -0.81
CA LEU A 97 -7.10 49.68 -0.77
C LEU A 97 -6.20 50.04 -1.97
N SER A 98 -6.81 50.66 -2.99
CA SER A 98 -6.18 51.82 -3.65
C SER A 98 -7.20 52.96 -3.83
N HIS A 99 -7.59 53.58 -2.72
CA HIS A 99 -8.08 54.96 -2.72
C HIS A 99 -7.25 55.75 -1.71
N ASN A 100 -6.15 56.34 -2.21
CA ASN A 100 -5.74 57.73 -1.97
C ASN A 100 -4.46 58.03 -2.75
#